data_AF-A0A518BX56-F1
#
_entry.id   AF-A0A518BX56-F1
#
_cell.length_a   1.000
_cell.length_b   1.000
_cell.length_c   1.000
_cell.angle_alpha   90.00
_cell.angle_beta   90.00
_cell.angle_gamma   90.00
#
_symmetry.space_group_name_H-M   'P 1'
#
loop_
_entity.id
_entity.type
_entity.pdbx_description
1 polymer ?
#
loop_
_entity_poly.entity_id
_entity_poly.type
_entity_poly.pdbx_seq_one_letter_code
_entity_poly.pdbx_strand_id
1 'polypeptide(L)'
;MFGERNVMALAAIAVAGLTVSASADMLLFSFEDGVEGWEYTGWNAPGSIAVSPLNATEGAQSLAVTVDISGFSWTATIEGFRGDTPKNPEFFDAMAAVLAQEAARPGSLAIAYDITYDPATIPGGTFLNNSFSLQGPDFRQIDGVAVVGLPDDLAGGPVTITVQEPLSTFVADPASGFYRLTLGVNGDWGRAPMTMYLDNVRIVPEPASLGLLGLGGLALLRRR
;
A
#
# COMPACT_ATOMS: atom_id res chain seq x y z
N MET A 1 10.69 37.42 58.44
CA MET A 1 10.31 38.50 57.50
C MET A 1 11.18 38.30 56.26
N PHE A 2 10.51 37.91 55.17
CA PHE A 2 10.84 37.88 53.73
C PHE A 2 12.29 38.19 53.28
N GLY A 3 12.88 37.51 52.30
CA GLY A 3 12.24 36.71 51.27
C GLY A 3 13.23 36.05 50.31
N GLU A 4 12.66 35.07 49.62
CA GLU A 4 13.22 34.19 48.60
C GLU A 4 13.75 34.97 47.40
N ARG A 5 14.89 34.55 46.86
CA ARG A 5 15.38 34.99 45.54
C ARG A 5 15.48 33.79 44.60
N ASN A 6 14.36 33.54 43.93
CA ASN A 6 14.22 33.17 42.52
C ASN A 6 15.43 32.45 41.87
N VAL A 7 15.40 31.12 41.91
CA VAL A 7 16.11 30.27 40.95
C VAL A 7 15.15 30.02 39.78
N MET A 8 15.12 30.95 38.83
CA MET A 8 14.47 30.75 37.53
C MET A 8 15.45 31.22 36.46
N ALA A 9 16.05 30.27 35.72
CA ALA A 9 16.64 30.56 34.42
C ALA A 9 16.72 29.28 33.59
N LEU A 10 15.74 29.17 32.69
CA LEU A 10 15.77 28.53 31.37
C LEU A 10 16.33 27.11 31.27
N ALA A 11 15.42 26.13 31.36
CA ALA A 11 15.55 24.94 30.54
C ALA A 11 15.36 25.35 29.07
N ALA A 12 16.47 25.54 28.35
CA ALA A 12 16.46 25.67 26.90
C ALA A 12 16.02 24.32 26.31
N ILE A 13 14.72 24.17 26.06
CA ILE A 13 14.21 23.10 25.21
C ILE A 13 14.70 23.44 23.80
N ALA A 14 15.77 22.76 23.39
CA ALA A 14 16.25 22.78 22.02
C ALA A 14 15.16 22.19 21.12
N VAL A 15 14.29 23.05 20.59
CA VAL A 15 13.48 22.78 19.40
C VAL A 15 14.44 22.88 18.20
N ALA A 16 15.41 21.98 18.15
CA ALA A 16 16.38 21.87 17.08
C ALA A 16 16.07 20.61 16.29
N GLY A 17 15.64 20.77 15.05
CA GLY A 17 15.65 19.68 14.07
C GLY A 17 14.30 19.17 13.58
N LEU A 18 13.29 20.01 13.45
CA LEU A 18 12.28 19.78 12.40
C LEU A 18 12.87 20.27 11.07
N THR A 19 13.92 19.59 10.60
CA THR A 19 14.26 19.66 9.19
C THR A 19 13.09 19.03 8.46
N VAL A 20 12.31 19.85 7.78
CA VAL A 20 11.39 19.39 6.73
C VAL A 20 12.29 18.79 5.67
N SER A 21 12.61 17.50 5.80
CA SER A 21 13.22 16.75 4.72
C SER A 21 12.26 16.88 3.55
N ALA A 22 12.75 17.38 2.42
CA ALA A 22 12.00 17.36 1.18
C ALA A 22 11.42 15.96 1.02
N SER A 23 10.10 15.84 1.07
CA SER A 23 9.43 14.58 0.83
C SER A 23 9.77 14.21 -0.60
N ALA A 24 10.48 13.13 -0.82
CA ALA A 24 10.48 12.49 -2.13
C ALA A 24 9.01 12.35 -2.54
N ASP A 25 8.67 12.71 -3.78
CA ASP A 25 7.31 12.49 -4.30
C ASP A 25 6.99 11.02 -4.07
N MET A 26 6.11 10.77 -3.10
CA MET A 26 5.77 9.42 -2.73
C MET A 26 5.02 8.83 -3.90
N LEU A 27 5.40 7.61 -4.28
CA LEU A 27 4.70 6.87 -5.31
C LEU A 27 3.20 6.87 -4.99
N LEU A 28 2.39 7.28 -5.97
CA LEU A 28 0.94 7.32 -5.90
C LEU A 28 0.38 6.84 -7.24
N PHE A 29 -0.53 5.88 -7.18
CA PHE A 29 -1.42 5.51 -8.26
C PHE A 29 -2.85 5.82 -7.84
N SER A 30 -3.42 6.86 -8.44
CA SER A 30 -4.78 7.35 -8.19
C SER A 30 -5.76 6.92 -9.28
N PHE A 31 -5.24 6.44 -10.40
CA PHE A 31 -6.00 6.04 -11.59
C PHE A 31 -6.82 7.16 -12.25
N GLU A 32 -6.61 8.43 -11.89
CA GLU A 32 -7.27 9.58 -12.50
C GLU A 32 -6.80 9.85 -13.94
N ASP A 33 -5.57 9.42 -14.25
CA ASP A 33 -4.95 9.57 -15.57
C ASP A 33 -4.84 8.21 -16.31
N GLY A 34 -5.86 7.37 -16.17
CA GLY A 34 -5.91 6.04 -16.80
C GLY A 34 -5.31 4.94 -15.90
N VAL A 35 -4.80 3.87 -16.51
CA VAL A 35 -4.27 2.72 -15.73
C VAL A 35 -2.87 2.95 -15.16
N GLU A 36 -2.25 4.11 -15.41
CA GLU A 36 -0.97 4.54 -14.81
C GLU A 36 0.16 3.51 -14.93
N GLY A 37 0.23 2.81 -16.06
CA GLY A 37 1.27 1.81 -16.35
C GLY A 37 1.00 0.41 -15.79
N TRP A 38 -0.13 0.21 -15.10
CA TRP A 38 -0.62 -1.11 -14.73
C TRP A 38 -1.07 -1.90 -15.97
N GLU A 39 -0.89 -3.22 -15.90
CA GLU A 39 -1.22 -4.18 -16.94
C GLU A 39 -1.89 -5.41 -16.31
N TYR A 40 -2.78 -6.04 -17.07
CA TYR A 40 -3.29 -7.36 -16.69
C TYR A 40 -2.21 -8.41 -16.93
N THR A 41 -1.97 -9.29 -15.95
CA THR A 41 -0.86 -10.26 -16.00
C THR A 41 -1.11 -11.43 -16.97
N GLY A 42 -2.39 -11.80 -17.19
CA GLY A 42 -2.76 -13.04 -17.89
C GLY A 42 -2.43 -14.34 -17.13
N TRP A 43 -2.07 -14.26 -15.85
CA TRP A 43 -1.59 -15.42 -15.10
C TRP A 43 -2.74 -16.29 -14.59
N ASN A 44 -2.74 -17.58 -14.94
CA ASN A 44 -3.73 -18.60 -14.60
C ASN A 44 -5.19 -18.34 -15.04
N ALA A 45 -5.51 -17.17 -15.57
CA ALA A 45 -6.88 -16.80 -15.94
C ALA A 45 -6.90 -15.77 -17.07
N PRO A 46 -7.95 -15.77 -17.92
CA PRO A 46 -8.37 -14.60 -18.67
C PRO A 46 -8.93 -13.52 -17.73
N GLY A 47 -8.87 -12.28 -18.21
CA GLY A 47 -9.36 -11.12 -17.49
C GLY A 47 -8.93 -9.83 -18.15
N SER A 48 -9.11 -8.72 -17.44
CA SER A 48 -8.77 -7.39 -17.92
C SER A 48 -8.61 -6.39 -16.78
N ILE A 49 -7.97 -5.26 -17.09
CA ILE A 49 -8.00 -4.07 -16.23
C ILE A 49 -8.49 -2.86 -17.04
N ALA A 50 -9.18 -1.95 -16.37
CA ALA A 50 -9.60 -0.67 -16.93
C ALA A 50 -9.85 0.33 -15.79
N VAL A 51 -9.83 1.62 -16.09
CA VAL A 51 -10.34 2.63 -15.14
C VAL A 51 -11.87 2.62 -15.09
N SER A 52 -12.42 2.90 -13.92
CA SER A 52 -13.86 2.85 -13.64
C SER A 52 -14.27 3.98 -12.70
N PRO A 53 -15.40 4.66 -12.93
CA PRO A 53 -15.93 5.64 -11.97
C PRO A 53 -16.63 5.00 -10.76
N LEU A 54 -16.78 3.67 -10.76
CA LEU A 54 -17.37 2.94 -9.63
C LEU A 54 -16.32 2.75 -8.54
N ASN A 55 -16.76 2.83 -7.29
CA ASN A 55 -15.99 2.45 -6.10
C ASN A 55 -14.61 3.14 -5.97
N ALA A 56 -14.46 4.32 -6.56
CA ALA A 56 -13.35 5.23 -6.27
C ALA A 56 -13.44 5.72 -4.82
N THR A 57 -12.33 5.65 -4.10
CA THR A 57 -12.23 6.07 -2.69
C THR A 57 -11.59 7.46 -2.57
N GLU A 58 -10.84 7.87 -3.59
CA GLU A 58 -10.39 9.25 -3.81
C GLU A 58 -10.65 9.63 -5.27
N GLY A 59 -10.81 10.92 -5.57
CA GLY A 59 -11.01 11.35 -6.96
C GLY A 59 -12.32 10.85 -7.61
N ALA A 60 -12.23 10.49 -8.88
CA ALA A 60 -13.35 10.09 -9.73
C ALA A 60 -13.17 8.71 -10.37
N GLN A 61 -12.00 8.09 -10.27
CA GLN A 61 -11.68 6.81 -10.91
C GLN A 61 -11.02 5.83 -9.94
N SER A 62 -11.18 4.54 -10.22
CA SER A 62 -10.44 3.44 -9.62
C SER A 62 -9.99 2.47 -10.72
N LEU A 63 -9.04 1.61 -10.41
CA LEU A 63 -8.66 0.50 -11.29
C LEU A 63 -9.59 -0.70 -11.09
N ALA A 64 -10.49 -0.94 -12.05
CA ALA A 64 -11.29 -2.15 -12.11
C ALA A 64 -10.43 -3.32 -12.62
N VAL A 65 -10.33 -4.39 -11.84
CA VAL A 65 -9.61 -5.61 -12.17
C VAL A 65 -10.61 -6.76 -12.27
N THR A 66 -10.79 -7.28 -13.49
CA THR A 66 -11.75 -8.35 -13.78
C THR A 66 -11.03 -9.68 -14.04
N VAL A 67 -11.54 -10.77 -13.45
CA VAL A 67 -10.96 -12.12 -13.53
C VAL A 67 -12.04 -13.16 -13.78
N ASP A 68 -11.79 -14.05 -14.74
CA ASP A 68 -12.78 -15.02 -15.25
C ASP A 68 -12.71 -16.41 -14.56
N ILE A 69 -11.99 -16.54 -13.44
CA ILE A 69 -11.87 -17.80 -12.70
C ILE A 69 -11.81 -17.54 -11.19
N SER A 70 -12.51 -18.36 -10.40
CA SER A 70 -12.26 -18.47 -8.97
C SER A 70 -10.94 -19.18 -8.66
N GLY A 71 -10.42 -18.93 -7.47
CA GLY A 71 -9.14 -19.44 -6.99
C GLY A 71 -8.09 -18.33 -7.05
N PHE A 72 -6.83 -18.73 -6.87
CA PHE A 72 -5.74 -17.77 -6.82
C PHE A 72 -5.24 -17.38 -8.21
N SER A 73 -5.16 -16.07 -8.45
CA SER A 73 -4.52 -15.49 -9.64
C SER A 73 -3.77 -14.21 -9.27
N TRP A 74 -2.53 -14.05 -9.75
CA TRP A 74 -1.92 -12.74 -9.94
C TRP A 74 -2.62 -12.05 -11.10
N THR A 75 -3.15 -10.85 -10.91
CA THR A 75 -4.14 -10.27 -11.85
C THR A 75 -3.70 -8.96 -12.45
N ALA A 76 -3.14 -8.06 -11.65
CA ALA A 76 -2.67 -6.75 -12.11
C ALA A 76 -1.22 -6.54 -11.69
N THR A 77 -0.43 -5.93 -12.56
CA THR A 77 0.97 -5.63 -12.27
C THR A 77 1.39 -4.29 -12.84
N ILE A 78 2.33 -3.63 -12.16
CA ILE A 78 3.15 -2.60 -12.75
C ILE A 78 4.61 -3.00 -12.60
N GLU A 79 5.38 -2.82 -13.67
CA GLU A 79 6.81 -3.14 -13.72
C GLU A 79 7.59 -1.99 -14.31
N GLY A 80 8.78 -1.74 -13.76
CA GLY A 80 9.70 -0.74 -14.28
C GLY A 80 11.14 -1.24 -14.32
N PHE A 81 11.89 -0.84 -15.36
CA PHE A 81 13.31 -1.12 -15.52
C PHE A 81 13.96 -0.14 -16.51
N ARG A 82 15.28 0.09 -16.36
CA ARG A 82 16.06 1.09 -17.14
C ARG A 82 16.97 0.50 -18.23
N GLY A 83 16.73 -0.74 -18.66
CA GLY A 83 17.53 -1.40 -19.71
C GLY A 83 17.40 -0.74 -21.09
N ASP A 84 17.91 -1.40 -22.13
CA ASP A 84 17.91 -0.88 -23.52
C ASP A 84 16.51 -0.56 -24.06
N THR A 85 15.47 -1.16 -23.49
CA THR A 85 14.06 -0.87 -23.79
C THR A 85 13.35 -0.56 -22.47
N PRO A 86 13.46 0.67 -21.95
CA PRO A 86 12.95 0.99 -20.62
C PRO A 86 11.42 0.84 -20.57
N LYS A 87 10.92 0.36 -19.44
CA LYS A 87 9.49 0.28 -19.12
C LYS A 87 9.25 1.08 -17.85
N ASN A 88 8.19 1.90 -17.82
CA ASN A 88 7.78 2.73 -16.69
C ASN A 88 8.96 3.31 -15.86
N PRO A 89 9.85 4.11 -16.48
CA PRO A 89 11.06 4.60 -15.81
C PRO A 89 10.77 5.43 -14.55
N GLU A 90 9.67 6.18 -14.53
CA GLU A 90 9.25 6.96 -13.36
C GLU A 90 8.88 6.07 -12.17
N PHE A 91 8.17 4.97 -12.41
CA PHE A 91 7.88 3.98 -11.37
C PHE A 91 9.17 3.31 -10.87
N PHE A 92 10.09 2.98 -11.77
CA PHE A 92 11.40 2.42 -11.38
C PHE A 92 12.16 3.38 -10.47
N ASP A 93 12.24 4.66 -10.84
CA ASP A 93 12.96 5.67 -10.07
C ASP A 93 12.34 5.93 -8.71
N ALA A 94 11.01 6.06 -8.66
CA ALA A 94 10.28 6.22 -7.41
C ALA A 94 10.49 5.02 -6.48
N MET A 95 10.43 3.79 -7.00
CA MET A 95 10.62 2.58 -6.20
C MET A 95 12.07 2.45 -5.70
N ALA A 96 13.06 2.75 -6.53
CA ALA A 96 14.46 2.78 -6.11
C ALA A 96 14.68 3.78 -4.96
N ALA A 97 14.12 4.98 -5.07
CA ALA A 97 14.22 6.01 -4.04
C ALA A 97 13.52 5.61 -2.73
N VAL A 98 12.32 5.06 -2.82
CA VAL A 98 11.54 4.53 -1.69
C VAL A 98 12.31 3.44 -0.96
N LEU A 99 12.83 2.45 -1.69
CA LEU A 99 13.58 1.35 -1.09
C LEU A 99 14.92 1.79 -0.51
N ALA A 100 15.59 2.77 -1.12
CA ALA A 100 16.80 3.34 -0.55
C ALA A 100 16.51 4.07 0.77
N GLN A 101 15.38 4.78 0.85
CA GLN A 101 14.93 5.42 2.08
C GLN A 101 14.58 4.39 3.17
N GLU A 102 13.85 3.34 2.82
CA GLU A 102 13.49 2.26 3.74
C GLU A 102 14.74 1.50 4.21
N ALA A 103 15.72 1.25 3.33
CA ALA A 103 16.98 0.64 3.72
C ALA A 103 17.78 1.52 4.70
N ALA A 104 17.73 2.86 4.54
CA ALA A 104 18.36 3.80 5.45
C ALA A 104 17.63 3.89 6.81
N ARG A 105 16.31 3.65 6.83
CA ARG A 105 15.46 3.72 8.03
C ARG A 105 14.41 2.60 7.99
N PRO A 106 14.78 1.34 8.33
CA PRO A 106 13.84 0.23 8.26
C PRO A 106 12.62 0.42 9.14
N GLY A 107 11.44 0.08 8.62
CA GLY A 107 10.14 0.28 9.24
C GLY A 107 9.68 1.73 9.25
N SER A 108 10.17 2.57 8.32
CA SER A 108 9.76 3.97 8.23
C SER A 108 8.67 4.22 7.20
N LEU A 109 8.50 3.29 6.26
CA LEU A 109 7.55 3.38 5.16
C LEU A 109 6.64 2.16 5.10
N ALA A 110 5.40 2.40 4.69
CA ALA A 110 4.40 1.39 4.38
C ALA A 110 3.93 1.56 2.94
N ILE A 111 3.49 0.47 2.32
CA ILE A 111 2.60 0.55 1.16
C ILE A 111 1.16 0.54 1.68
N ALA A 112 0.34 1.45 1.15
CA ALA A 112 -1.08 1.55 1.44
C ALA A 112 -1.88 1.52 0.13
N TYR A 113 -3.06 0.92 0.16
CA TYR A 113 -4.02 0.95 -0.94
C TYR A 113 -5.42 0.64 -0.44
N ASP A 114 -6.43 1.03 -1.21
CA ASP A 114 -7.80 0.65 -0.97
C ASP A 114 -8.21 -0.43 -1.97
N ILE A 115 -8.93 -1.44 -1.48
CA ILE A 115 -9.58 -2.43 -2.32
C ILE A 115 -11.06 -2.48 -2.00
N THR A 116 -11.90 -2.39 -3.04
CA THR A 116 -13.35 -2.48 -2.90
C THR A 116 -13.89 -3.73 -3.58
N TYR A 117 -14.66 -4.51 -2.83
CA TYR A 117 -15.44 -5.65 -3.31
C TYR A 117 -16.90 -5.23 -3.47
N ASP A 118 -17.43 -5.34 -4.68
CA ASP A 118 -18.81 -4.98 -4.99
C ASP A 118 -19.66 -6.24 -5.18
N PRO A 119 -20.71 -6.49 -4.35
CA PRO A 119 -21.55 -7.66 -4.51
C PRO A 119 -22.25 -7.71 -5.88
N ALA A 120 -22.41 -6.58 -6.58
CA ALA A 120 -23.00 -6.55 -7.91
C ALA A 120 -22.11 -7.22 -8.98
N THR A 121 -20.80 -7.32 -8.74
CA THR A 121 -19.83 -7.93 -9.66
C THR A 121 -19.38 -9.32 -9.19
N ILE A 122 -19.76 -9.77 -8.00
CA ILE A 122 -19.31 -11.04 -7.41
C ILE A 122 -20.41 -12.10 -7.58
N PRO A 123 -20.20 -13.14 -8.39
CA PRO A 123 -21.25 -14.13 -8.70
C PRO A 123 -21.70 -15.01 -7.52
N GLY A 124 -20.90 -15.08 -6.44
CA GLY A 124 -21.15 -15.91 -5.27
C GLY A 124 -19.86 -16.22 -4.51
N GLY A 125 -19.85 -17.31 -3.74
CA GLY A 125 -18.69 -17.79 -2.99
C GLY A 125 -18.89 -17.77 -1.48
N THR A 126 -17.85 -18.13 -0.75
CA THR A 126 -17.78 -18.10 0.72
C THR A 126 -16.67 -17.18 1.22
N PHE A 127 -15.65 -16.91 0.40
CA PHE A 127 -14.59 -15.97 0.76
C PHE A 127 -13.98 -15.26 -0.45
N LEU A 128 -13.44 -14.07 -0.19
CA LEU A 128 -12.53 -13.35 -1.05
C LEU A 128 -11.39 -12.79 -0.20
N ASN A 129 -10.19 -12.76 -0.77
CA ASN A 129 -9.08 -12.00 -0.22
C ASN A 129 -8.14 -11.53 -1.34
N ASN A 130 -7.16 -10.76 -0.94
CA ASN A 130 -6.13 -10.22 -1.79
C ASN A 130 -4.73 -10.72 -1.36
N SER A 131 -3.83 -10.78 -2.32
CA SER A 131 -2.39 -10.93 -2.11
C SER A 131 -1.68 -9.77 -2.77
N PHE A 132 -0.54 -9.38 -2.20
CA PHE A 132 0.28 -8.31 -2.76
C PHE A 132 1.73 -8.76 -2.80
N SER A 133 2.45 -8.44 -3.87
CA SER A 133 3.88 -8.74 -3.98
C SER A 133 4.66 -7.52 -4.44
N LEU A 134 5.89 -7.44 -3.95
CA LEU A 134 6.93 -6.57 -4.49
C LEU A 134 8.13 -7.44 -4.84
N GLN A 135 8.60 -7.29 -6.07
CA GLN A 135 9.71 -8.03 -6.62
C GLN A 135 10.81 -7.07 -7.08
N GLY A 136 12.03 -7.37 -6.63
CA GLY A 136 13.28 -6.90 -7.23
C GLY A 136 14.06 -8.13 -7.69
N PRO A 137 15.31 -8.36 -7.25
CA PRO A 137 15.99 -9.63 -7.53
C PRO A 137 15.27 -10.83 -6.89
N ASP A 138 14.68 -10.62 -5.71
CA ASP A 138 13.87 -11.60 -5.00
C ASP A 138 12.39 -11.27 -5.12
N PHE A 139 11.56 -12.30 -5.05
CA PHE A 139 10.11 -12.19 -5.00
C PHE A 139 9.63 -12.30 -3.55
N ARG A 140 8.88 -11.29 -3.09
CA ARG A 140 8.30 -11.22 -1.73
C ARG A 140 6.81 -10.92 -1.84
N GLN A 141 6.00 -11.59 -1.02
CA GLN A 141 4.56 -11.42 -1.03
C GLN A 141 3.98 -11.47 0.38
N ILE A 142 2.78 -10.92 0.48
CA ILE A 142 1.83 -11.14 1.56
C ILE A 142 0.56 -11.72 0.97
N ASP A 143 -0.10 -12.58 1.73
CA ASP A 143 -1.31 -13.29 1.30
C ASP A 143 -2.41 -13.12 2.33
N GLY A 144 -3.66 -13.22 1.87
CA GLY A 144 -4.81 -13.22 2.76
C GLY A 144 -5.03 -11.88 3.44
N VAL A 145 -4.73 -10.77 2.76
CA VAL A 145 -5.13 -9.43 3.18
C VAL A 145 -6.50 -9.08 2.60
N ALA A 146 -7.16 -8.07 3.16
CA ALA A 146 -8.51 -7.65 2.76
C ALA A 146 -9.52 -8.82 2.68
N VAL A 147 -9.57 -9.65 3.72
CA VAL A 147 -10.45 -10.83 3.75
C VAL A 147 -11.90 -10.41 3.96
N VAL A 148 -12.81 -10.93 3.14
CA VAL A 148 -14.26 -10.85 3.34
C VAL A 148 -14.90 -12.25 3.27
N GLY A 149 -15.88 -12.49 4.14
CA GLY A 149 -16.77 -13.66 4.12
C GLY A 149 -18.03 -13.39 3.30
N LEU A 150 -18.32 -14.26 2.34
CA LEU A 150 -19.45 -14.11 1.43
C LEU A 150 -20.62 -15.03 1.82
N PRO A 151 -21.88 -14.61 1.58
CA PRO A 151 -22.29 -13.28 1.09
C PRO A 151 -22.40 -12.22 2.21
N ASP A 152 -22.25 -12.63 3.48
CA ASP A 152 -22.68 -11.86 4.64
C ASP A 152 -21.99 -10.50 4.77
N ASP A 153 -20.67 -10.42 4.54
CA ASP A 153 -19.93 -9.16 4.67
C ASP A 153 -20.32 -8.14 3.59
N LEU A 154 -20.85 -8.60 2.44
CA LEU A 154 -21.29 -7.74 1.33
C LEU A 154 -22.81 -7.53 1.28
N ALA A 155 -23.56 -8.02 2.26
CA ALA A 155 -25.03 -7.92 2.25
C ALA A 155 -25.54 -6.46 2.27
N GLY A 156 -24.71 -5.52 2.72
CA GLY A 156 -25.02 -4.08 2.79
C GLY A 156 -24.62 -3.26 1.54
N GLY A 157 -23.98 -3.87 0.54
CA GLY A 157 -23.41 -3.18 -0.62
C GLY A 157 -21.89 -3.34 -0.72
N PRO A 158 -21.21 -2.51 -1.54
CA PRO A 158 -19.76 -2.57 -1.68
C PRO A 158 -19.03 -2.38 -0.35
N VAL A 159 -17.95 -3.14 -0.15
CA VAL A 159 -17.07 -3.03 1.03
C VAL A 159 -15.68 -2.63 0.57
N THR A 160 -15.21 -1.50 1.09
CA THR A 160 -13.84 -1.00 0.91
C THR A 160 -12.98 -1.36 2.12
N ILE A 161 -11.81 -1.92 1.86
CA ILE A 161 -10.80 -2.22 2.88
C ILE A 161 -9.52 -1.47 2.52
N THR A 162 -9.05 -0.62 3.42
CA THR A 162 -7.70 -0.04 3.33
C THR A 162 -6.71 -1.06 3.84
N VAL A 163 -5.80 -1.49 2.98
CA VAL A 163 -4.65 -2.30 3.35
C VAL A 163 -3.45 -1.39 3.55
N GLN A 164 -2.69 -1.63 4.61
CA GLN A 164 -1.44 -0.93 4.84
C GLN A 164 -0.41 -1.88 5.44
N GLU A 165 0.73 -2.02 4.77
CA GLU A 165 1.71 -3.05 5.05
C GLU A 165 3.11 -2.45 5.07
N PRO A 166 3.92 -2.72 6.10
CA PRO A 166 5.27 -2.20 6.18
C PRO A 166 6.12 -2.62 4.98
N LEU A 167 6.85 -1.68 4.38
CA LEU A 167 7.78 -2.01 3.29
C LEU A 167 8.89 -2.95 3.76
N SER A 168 9.23 -2.94 5.05
CA SER A 168 10.14 -3.92 5.64
C SER A 168 9.69 -5.38 5.49
N THR A 169 8.38 -5.63 5.26
CA THR A 169 7.85 -6.96 4.95
C THR A 169 8.29 -7.44 3.56
N PHE A 170 8.55 -6.50 2.66
CA PHE A 170 8.96 -6.72 1.28
C PHE A 170 10.45 -6.34 1.12
N VAL A 171 11.35 -7.11 1.72
CA VAL A 171 12.80 -6.87 1.59
C VAL A 171 13.21 -6.98 0.12
N ALA A 172 13.31 -5.84 -0.57
CA ALA A 172 13.76 -5.69 -1.95
C ALA A 172 15.04 -4.85 -1.98
N ASP A 173 15.98 -5.24 -2.85
CA ASP A 173 17.26 -4.54 -3.00
C ASP A 173 17.03 -3.19 -3.72
N PRO A 174 17.38 -2.04 -3.11
CA PRO A 174 17.28 -0.73 -3.77
C PRO A 174 18.22 -0.58 -4.99
N ALA A 175 19.19 -1.49 -5.18
CA ALA A 175 20.06 -1.56 -6.35
C ALA A 175 19.54 -2.51 -7.45
N SER A 176 18.28 -2.98 -7.37
CA SER A 176 17.70 -3.85 -8.38
C SER A 176 17.68 -3.22 -9.77
N GLY A 177 17.90 -4.03 -10.81
CA GLY A 177 17.76 -3.62 -12.21
C GLY A 177 16.31 -3.48 -12.69
N PHE A 178 15.35 -3.97 -11.89
CA PHE A 178 13.92 -3.85 -12.14
C PHE A 178 13.13 -3.86 -10.83
N TYR A 179 11.92 -3.31 -10.88
CA TYR A 179 10.92 -3.49 -9.82
C TYR A 179 9.61 -3.93 -10.43
N ARG A 180 8.86 -4.74 -9.70
CA ARG A 180 7.50 -5.14 -10.06
C ARG A 180 6.61 -5.18 -8.83
N LEU A 181 5.47 -4.50 -8.89
CA LEU A 181 4.36 -4.66 -7.97
C LEU A 181 3.31 -5.54 -8.62
N THR A 182 2.76 -6.49 -7.87
CA THR A 182 1.70 -7.37 -8.38
C THR A 182 0.60 -7.53 -7.35
N LEU A 183 -0.64 -7.35 -7.80
CA LEU A 183 -1.87 -7.61 -7.07
C LEU A 183 -2.38 -9.01 -7.43
N GLY A 184 -2.75 -9.79 -6.43
CA GLY A 184 -3.34 -11.11 -6.58
C GLY A 184 -4.71 -11.16 -5.90
N VAL A 185 -5.60 -12.01 -6.42
CA VAL A 185 -6.91 -12.26 -5.83
C VAL A 185 -7.04 -13.75 -5.54
N ASN A 186 -7.76 -14.10 -4.49
CA ASN A 186 -8.14 -15.46 -4.17
C ASN A 186 -9.56 -15.52 -3.63
N GLY A 187 -10.27 -16.60 -3.91
CA GLY A 187 -11.65 -16.79 -3.48
C GLY A 187 -12.35 -17.88 -4.27
N ASP A 188 -13.60 -18.16 -3.94
CA ASP A 188 -14.37 -19.29 -4.45
C ASP A 188 -15.71 -18.89 -5.09
N TRP A 189 -15.72 -17.78 -5.82
CA TRP A 189 -16.93 -17.20 -6.44
C TRP A 189 -17.46 -17.92 -7.68
N GLY A 190 -16.88 -19.06 -8.05
CA GLY A 190 -17.28 -19.86 -9.21
C GLY A 190 -16.63 -19.46 -10.54
N ARG A 191 -17.35 -19.68 -11.65
CA ARG A 191 -16.81 -19.56 -13.02
C ARG A 191 -17.18 -18.28 -13.75
N ALA A 192 -18.06 -17.47 -13.18
CA ALA A 192 -18.42 -16.20 -13.79
C ALA A 192 -17.34 -15.15 -13.45
N PRO A 193 -17.12 -14.16 -14.33
CA PRO A 193 -16.19 -13.08 -14.05
C PRO A 193 -16.55 -12.33 -12.77
N MET A 194 -15.52 -11.90 -12.05
CA MET A 194 -15.63 -11.01 -10.90
C MET A 194 -14.74 -9.79 -11.10
N THR A 195 -15.22 -8.63 -10.67
CA THR A 195 -14.47 -7.37 -10.71
C THR A 195 -14.24 -6.85 -9.29
N MET A 196 -12.98 -6.64 -8.93
CA MET A 196 -12.57 -5.86 -7.75
C MET A 196 -12.05 -4.50 -8.19
N TYR A 197 -12.10 -3.51 -7.29
CA TYR A 197 -11.64 -2.15 -7.57
C TYR A 197 -10.46 -1.82 -6.67
N LEU A 198 -9.34 -1.41 -7.26
CA LEU A 198 -8.13 -0.97 -6.57
C LEU A 198 -8.04 0.54 -6.70
N ASP A 199 -7.72 1.23 -5.61
CA ASP A 199 -7.53 2.67 -5.61
C ASP A 199 -6.41 3.09 -4.64
N ASN A 200 -5.87 4.29 -4.84
CA ASN A 200 -4.93 4.94 -3.94
C ASN A 200 -3.70 4.10 -3.56
N VAL A 201 -3.08 3.41 -4.52
CA VAL A 201 -1.85 2.65 -4.24
C VAL A 201 -0.72 3.64 -4.00
N ARG A 202 -0.23 3.72 -2.77
CA ARG A 202 0.75 4.73 -2.38
C ARG A 202 1.75 4.25 -1.36
N ILE A 203 2.90 4.90 -1.32
CA ILE A 203 3.84 4.77 -0.20
C ILE A 203 3.55 5.87 0.80
N VAL A 204 3.46 5.51 2.09
CA VAL A 204 3.18 6.44 3.19
C VAL A 204 4.20 6.26 4.31
N PRO A 205 4.44 7.28 5.14
CA PRO A 205 5.15 7.08 6.39
C PRO A 205 4.39 6.11 7.29
N GLU A 206 5.09 5.20 7.95
CA GLU A 206 4.49 4.33 8.95
C GLU A 206 3.81 5.16 10.05
N PRO A 207 2.52 4.93 10.38
CA PRO A 207 1.77 5.67 11.39
C PRO A 207 2.35 5.42 12.78
N ALA A 208 3.34 6.24 13.15
CA ALA A 208 3.70 6.61 14.51
C ALA A 208 3.77 5.49 15.58
N SER A 209 4.24 4.29 15.25
CA SER A 209 4.89 3.40 16.22
C SER A 209 5.97 4.15 17.04
N LEU A 210 6.51 5.23 16.46
CA LEU A 210 7.39 6.22 17.10
C LEU A 210 6.70 7.11 18.16
N GLY A 211 5.41 7.43 18.01
CA GLY A 211 4.65 8.22 18.99
C GLY A 211 4.34 7.42 20.27
N LEU A 212 4.00 6.14 20.14
CA LEU A 212 3.69 5.25 21.26
C LEU A 212 4.93 4.88 22.10
N LEU A 213 6.10 4.68 21.47
CA LEU A 213 7.38 4.52 22.18
C LEU A 213 7.80 5.79 22.92
N GLY A 214 7.63 6.96 22.30
CA GLY A 214 7.96 8.25 22.91
C GLY A 214 7.11 8.57 24.15
N LEU A 215 5.79 8.35 24.07
CA LEU A 215 4.88 8.56 25.20
C LEU A 215 5.05 7.49 26.28
N GLY A 216 5.29 6.23 25.90
CA GLY A 216 5.55 5.13 26.83
C GLY A 216 6.85 5.32 27.63
N GLY A 217 7.92 5.79 26.99
CA GLY A 217 9.20 6.07 27.65
C GLY A 217 9.13 7.25 28.63
N LEU A 218 8.42 8.33 28.28
CA LEU A 218 8.23 9.49 29.16
C LEU A 218 7.35 9.15 30.38
N ALA A 219 6.36 8.28 30.23
CA ALA A 219 5.54 7.79 31.34
C ALA A 219 6.34 6.94 32.34
N LEU A 220 7.34 6.19 31.88
CA LEU A 220 8.22 5.39 32.74
C LEU A 220 9.28 6.23 33.46
N LEU A 221 9.78 7.31 32.85
CA LEU A 221 10.73 8.24 33.48
C LEU A 221 10.09 9.09 34.59
N ARG A 222 8.78 9.34 34.52
CA ARG A 222 8.05 10.11 35.55
C ARG A 222 7.80 9.32 36.85
N ARG A 223 8.04 8.00 36.85
CA ARG A 223 7.79 7.11 38.01
C ARG A 223 9.04 6.79 38.83
N ARG A 224 10.18 7.41 38.55
CA ARG A 224 11.39 7.35 39.37
C ARG A 224 11.65 8.71 40.01
#